data_AF-A0A3B3XLA9-F1
#
_entry.id   AF-A0A3B3XLA9-F1
#
_cell.length_a   1.000
_cell.length_b   1.000
_cell.length_c   1.000
_cell.angle_alpha   90.00
_cell.angle_beta   90.00
_cell.angle_gamma   90.00
#
_symmetry.space_group_name_H-M   'P 1'
#
loop_
_entity.id
_entity.type
_entity.pdbx_description
1 polymer ?
#
loop_
_entity_poly.entity_id
_entity_poly.type
_entity_poly.pdbx_seq_one_letter_code
_entity_poly.pdbx_strand_id
1 'polypeptide(L)'
;MSEAINAKGSVQDWIPKDPGKKPPRYVPKHMATIRLEQKSNKQAWKTMGPAKLELPSPSNYLKKNFLKQLLPLHVPPNPIKRAVIQTADAHKQLLQSAGLIPKYIVKKDYGEIPKYLQQRREAEQQVRDDQEKLEKLKQATRQVSEEERNAALEGLKKKWHEVHREYQGLPFILYTPSQKGRKVHMEEQLTELEKHIRLLEKFKTIYISDADAGGSP
;
A
#
# COMPACT_ATOMS: atom_id res chain seq x y z
N MET A 1 -7.58 11.75 67.45
CA MET A 1 -7.16 10.48 66.82
C MET A 1 -6.32 10.86 65.62
N SER A 2 -5.00 10.70 65.71
CA SER A 2 -4.03 11.12 64.68
C SER A 2 -3.78 9.97 63.72
N GLU A 3 -4.23 10.09 62.47
CA GLU A 3 -3.93 9.12 61.41
C GLU A 3 -2.49 9.31 60.93
N ALA A 4 -1.66 8.31 61.17
CA ALA A 4 -0.29 8.24 60.65
C ALA A 4 -0.32 7.84 59.18
N ILE A 5 0.08 8.76 58.31
CA ILE A 5 0.40 8.54 56.90
C ILE A 5 1.55 7.52 56.80
N ASN A 6 1.21 6.29 56.44
CA ASN A 6 2.17 5.20 56.23
C ASN A 6 2.87 5.39 54.87
N ALA A 7 4.03 6.04 54.89
CA ALA A 7 4.88 6.19 53.71
C ALA A 7 5.57 4.86 53.36
N LYS A 8 4.92 4.04 52.52
CA LYS A 8 5.50 2.82 51.96
C LYS A 8 6.40 3.18 50.77
N GLY A 9 7.67 3.53 51.03
CA GLY A 9 8.68 3.68 49.98
C GLY A 9 10.08 3.86 50.55
N SER A 10 11.06 3.13 50.01
CA SER A 10 12.47 3.28 50.40
C SER A 10 13.04 4.52 49.70
N VAL A 11 13.96 5.26 50.33
CA VAL A 11 14.61 6.45 49.75
C VAL A 11 15.23 6.16 48.37
N GLN A 12 15.66 4.92 48.15
CA GLN A 12 16.22 4.43 46.88
C GLN A 12 15.22 4.47 45.71
N ASP A 13 13.92 4.43 45.97
CA ASP A 13 12.86 4.45 44.94
C ASP A 13 12.66 5.85 44.33
N TRP A 14 13.19 6.89 44.99
CA TRP A 14 13.07 8.29 44.59
C TRP A 14 14.27 8.78 43.76
N ILE A 15 15.30 7.93 43.60
CA ILE A 15 16.48 8.25 42.78
C ILE A 15 16.09 8.01 41.31
N PRO A 16 16.07 9.05 40.45
CA PRO A 16 15.77 8.87 39.05
C PRO A 16 16.76 7.88 38.42
N LYS A 17 16.25 6.78 37.86
CA LYS A 17 17.08 5.81 37.14
C LYS A 17 17.61 6.46 35.87
N ASP A 18 18.91 6.35 35.63
CA ASP A 18 19.53 6.84 34.40
C ASP A 18 18.80 6.28 33.18
N PRO A 19 18.44 7.12 32.19
CA PRO A 19 17.80 6.62 30.97
C PRO A 19 18.82 5.72 30.27
N GLY A 20 18.51 4.43 30.21
CA GLY A 20 19.35 3.42 29.56
C GLY A 20 19.73 3.82 28.12
N LYS A 21 20.83 3.26 27.62
CA LYS A 21 21.35 3.57 26.27
C LYS A 21 20.23 3.47 25.23
N LYS A 22 19.98 4.57 24.51
CA LYS A 22 18.96 4.63 23.45
C LYS A 22 19.24 3.53 22.41
N PRO A 23 18.20 2.84 21.90
CA PRO A 23 18.38 1.83 20.86
C PRO A 23 19.02 2.46 19.61
N PRO A 24 19.80 1.67 18.84
CA PRO A 24 20.39 2.15 17.59
C PRO A 24 19.29 2.59 16.62
N ARG A 25 19.58 3.65 15.86
CA ARG A 25 18.66 4.18 14.85
C ARG A 25 18.43 3.13 13.76
N TYR A 26 17.18 2.95 13.37
CA TYR A 26 16.82 2.07 12.25
C TYR A 26 17.54 2.48 10.96
N VAL A 27 18.10 1.49 10.26
CA VAL A 27 18.70 1.66 8.92
C VAL A 27 17.88 0.84 7.91
N PRO A 28 17.36 1.44 6.83
CA PRO A 28 16.59 0.73 5.82
C PRO A 28 17.39 -0.40 5.14
N LYS A 29 16.76 -1.58 4.98
CA LYS A 29 17.36 -2.79 4.38
C LYS A 29 17.94 -2.57 2.98
N HIS A 30 17.36 -1.66 2.20
CA HIS A 30 17.73 -1.42 0.80
C HIS A 30 18.59 -0.15 0.59
N MET A 31 19.16 0.42 1.66
CA MET A 31 20.05 1.59 1.56
C MET A 31 21.21 1.38 0.58
N ALA A 32 21.78 0.18 0.52
CA ALA A 32 22.86 -0.14 -0.41
C ALA A 32 22.40 -0.06 -1.87
N THR A 33 21.23 -0.62 -2.18
CA THR A 33 20.63 -0.63 -3.52
C THR A 33 20.33 0.78 -4.01
N ILE A 34 19.70 1.60 -3.14
CA ILE A 34 19.37 3.00 -3.45
C ILE A 34 20.63 3.82 -3.74
N ARG A 35 21.71 3.60 -2.97
CA ARG A 35 23.00 4.30 -3.20
C ARG A 35 23.66 3.89 -4.52
N LEU A 36 23.54 2.63 -4.93
CA LEU A 36 24.08 2.14 -6.21
C LEU A 36 23.31 2.75 -7.39
N GLU A 37 21.97 2.79 -7.31
CA GLU A 37 21.10 3.39 -8.32
C GLU A 37 21.33 4.90 -8.46
N GLN A 38 21.48 5.62 -7.35
CA GLN A 38 21.81 7.05 -7.38
C GLN A 38 23.19 7.34 -7.96
N LYS A 39 24.15 6.42 -7.86
CA LYS A 39 25.49 6.58 -8.44
C LYS A 39 25.50 6.35 -9.95
N SER A 40 24.75 5.39 -10.46
CA SER A 40 24.70 5.11 -11.91
C SER A 40 24.11 6.28 -12.71
N ASN A 41 23.22 7.07 -12.10
CA ASN A 41 22.63 8.24 -12.74
C ASN A 41 23.49 9.52 -12.71
N LYS A 42 24.65 9.49 -12.03
CA LYS A 42 25.59 10.62 -11.96
C LYS A 42 26.69 10.49 -13.00
N GLN A 43 26.31 10.51 -14.29
CA GLN A 43 27.30 10.74 -15.33
C GLN A 43 27.68 12.22 -15.31
N ALA A 44 28.99 12.51 -15.27
CA ALA A 44 29.47 13.87 -15.33
C ALA A 44 28.97 14.55 -16.62
N TRP A 45 28.55 15.83 -16.52
CA TRP A 45 28.18 16.69 -17.67
C TRP A 45 26.95 16.26 -18.49
N LYS A 46 26.02 15.47 -17.90
CA LYS A 46 24.81 14.94 -18.57
C LYS A 46 23.81 15.99 -19.09
N THR A 47 23.80 17.20 -18.53
CA THR A 47 22.85 18.26 -18.93
C THR A 47 23.48 19.34 -19.80
N MET A 48 24.66 19.85 -19.45
CA MET A 48 25.26 21.03 -20.11
C MET A 48 26.64 20.79 -20.73
N GLY A 49 27.17 19.56 -20.69
CA GLY A 49 28.54 19.28 -21.18
C GLY A 49 29.64 19.98 -20.36
N PRO A 50 30.92 19.72 -20.68
CA PRO A 50 32.03 20.42 -20.04
C PRO A 50 32.10 21.87 -20.54
N ALA A 51 32.36 22.81 -19.63
CA ALA A 51 32.39 24.25 -19.94
C ALA A 51 33.50 24.65 -20.94
N LYS A 52 34.58 23.86 -21.01
CA LYS A 52 35.65 23.98 -22.00
C LYS A 52 35.93 22.58 -22.54
N LEU A 53 35.63 22.37 -23.82
CA LEU A 53 35.96 21.15 -24.53
C LEU A 53 37.40 21.27 -25.01
N GLU A 54 38.29 20.42 -24.51
CA GLU A 54 39.64 20.29 -25.05
C GLU A 54 39.53 19.77 -26.50
N LEU A 55 39.80 20.64 -27.46
CA LEU A 55 39.82 20.27 -28.86
C LEU A 55 41.09 19.45 -29.13
N PRO A 56 41.00 18.29 -29.80
CA PRO A 56 42.20 17.57 -30.19
C PRO A 56 43.03 18.45 -31.13
N SER A 57 44.35 18.36 -31.03
CA SER A 57 45.26 19.04 -31.95
C SER A 57 45.01 18.60 -33.41
N PRO A 58 45.11 19.50 -34.42
CA PRO A 58 44.94 19.21 -35.85
C PRO A 58 45.66 17.95 -36.36
N SER A 59 46.78 17.58 -35.73
CA SER A 59 47.54 16.37 -36.04
C SER A 59 46.82 15.05 -35.67
N ASN A 60 45.80 15.08 -34.81
CA ASN A 60 45.11 13.89 -34.31
C ASN A 60 43.75 13.62 -34.96
N TYR A 61 43.28 14.49 -35.87
CA TYR A 61 42.04 14.25 -36.60
C TYR A 61 42.23 13.14 -37.65
N LEU A 62 41.23 12.28 -37.81
CA LEU A 62 41.13 11.29 -38.89
C LEU A 62 42.24 10.21 -38.93
N LYS A 63 42.95 9.95 -37.83
CA LYS A 63 43.86 8.80 -37.75
C LYS A 63 43.06 7.50 -37.84
N LYS A 64 43.27 6.74 -38.92
CA LYS A 64 42.66 5.42 -39.17
C LYS A 64 42.96 4.51 -37.98
N ASN A 65 41.92 4.02 -37.29
CA ASN A 65 41.95 3.08 -36.15
C ASN A 65 42.10 3.65 -34.73
N PHE A 66 42.06 4.97 -34.49
CA PHE A 66 42.17 5.51 -33.11
C PHE A 66 41.03 5.04 -32.17
N LEU A 67 39.81 4.87 -32.68
CA LEU A 67 38.65 4.37 -31.92
C LEU A 67 38.59 2.83 -31.81
N LYS A 68 39.41 2.09 -32.57
CA LYS A 68 39.39 0.61 -32.57
C LYS A 68 40.27 -0.01 -31.49
N GLN A 69 41.10 0.78 -30.81
CA GLN A 69 42.10 0.25 -29.88
C GLN A 69 41.59 -0.06 -28.47
N LEU A 70 40.37 0.34 -28.08
CA LEU A 70 39.93 0.21 -26.68
C LEU A 70 38.51 -0.32 -26.51
N LEU A 71 38.19 -1.40 -27.20
CA LEU A 71 37.19 -2.35 -26.69
C LEU A 71 37.86 -3.73 -26.75
N PRO A 72 38.10 -4.41 -25.61
CA PRO A 72 38.30 -5.84 -25.69
C PRO A 72 37.01 -6.38 -26.29
N LEU A 73 37.07 -6.73 -27.56
CA LEU A 73 36.07 -7.52 -28.23
C LEU A 73 36.01 -8.80 -27.39
N HIS A 74 35.01 -8.92 -26.53
CA HIS A 74 34.66 -10.18 -25.89
C HIS A 74 34.17 -11.08 -27.02
N VAL A 75 35.11 -11.60 -27.81
CA VAL A 75 34.88 -12.73 -28.68
C VAL A 75 34.82 -13.89 -27.71
N PRO A 76 33.63 -14.46 -27.43
CA PRO A 76 33.60 -15.71 -26.69
C PRO A 76 34.49 -16.69 -27.46
N PRO A 77 35.37 -17.44 -26.79
CA PRO A 77 36.18 -18.44 -27.47
C PRO A 77 35.23 -19.30 -28.31
N ASN A 78 35.50 -19.41 -29.61
CA ASN A 78 34.73 -20.27 -30.50
C ASN A 78 34.49 -21.60 -29.78
N PRO A 79 33.24 -22.09 -29.66
CA PRO A 79 32.99 -23.29 -28.89
C PRO A 79 33.85 -24.40 -29.46
N ILE A 80 34.70 -24.96 -28.62
CA ILE A 80 35.55 -26.11 -28.93
C ILE A 80 34.61 -27.15 -29.53
N LYS A 81 34.73 -27.39 -30.85
CA LYS A 81 33.94 -28.42 -31.54
C LYS A 81 34.39 -29.74 -30.92
N ARG A 82 33.51 -30.34 -30.11
CA ARG A 82 33.79 -31.59 -29.38
C ARG A 82 34.20 -32.66 -30.40
N ALA A 83 35.25 -33.40 -30.05
CA ALA A 83 35.94 -34.32 -30.94
C ALA A 83 34.97 -35.25 -31.69
N VAL A 84 35.23 -35.38 -32.98
CA VAL A 84 34.60 -36.37 -33.86
C VAL A 84 35.19 -37.73 -33.47
N ILE A 85 34.35 -38.71 -33.13
CA ILE A 85 34.79 -40.11 -33.10
C ILE A 85 34.80 -40.57 -34.55
N GLN A 86 35.98 -40.89 -35.08
CA GLN A 86 36.10 -41.62 -36.34
C GLN A 86 35.92 -43.10 -36.03
N THR A 87 34.77 -43.65 -36.36
CA THR A 87 34.64 -45.10 -36.55
C THR A 87 35.39 -45.47 -37.84
N ALA A 88 35.90 -46.70 -37.95
CA ALA A 88 36.81 -47.13 -39.03
C ALA A 88 36.28 -46.89 -40.46
N ASP A 89 34.96 -46.77 -40.62
CA ASP A 89 34.32 -46.29 -41.85
C ASP A 89 33.93 -44.81 -41.71
N ALA A 90 34.30 -44.02 -42.72
CA ALA A 90 34.39 -42.56 -42.73
C ALA A 90 33.07 -41.77 -42.55
N HIS A 91 32.23 -42.11 -41.58
CA HIS A 91 31.06 -41.33 -41.17
C HIS A 91 31.38 -40.50 -39.92
N LYS A 92 31.50 -39.18 -40.10
CA LYS A 92 31.60 -38.22 -38.99
C LYS A 92 30.22 -38.03 -38.37
N GLN A 93 29.85 -38.81 -37.36
CA GLN A 93 28.65 -38.53 -36.57
C GLN A 93 28.94 -37.42 -35.56
N LEU A 94 28.25 -36.29 -35.74
CA LEU A 94 28.20 -35.24 -34.73
C LEU A 94 27.46 -35.80 -33.50
N LEU A 95 28.16 -35.94 -32.37
CA LEU A 95 27.58 -36.43 -31.13
C LEU A 95 26.44 -35.49 -30.70
N GLN A 96 25.20 -35.86 -31.02
CA GLN A 96 24.03 -35.07 -30.67
C GLN A 96 23.84 -35.13 -29.16
N SER A 97 24.28 -34.05 -28.49
CA SER A 97 23.99 -33.71 -27.09
C SER A 97 24.24 -34.83 -26.08
N ALA A 98 25.47 -34.93 -25.56
CA ALA A 98 25.82 -35.67 -24.34
C ALA A 98 25.17 -35.10 -23.05
N GLY A 99 23.88 -34.75 -23.07
CA GLY A 99 23.13 -34.19 -21.93
C GLY A 99 23.57 -32.80 -21.44
N LEU A 100 24.68 -32.25 -21.94
CA LEU A 100 25.26 -30.99 -21.46
C LEU A 100 24.48 -29.73 -21.85
N ILE A 101 23.51 -29.84 -22.77
CA ILE A 101 22.67 -28.73 -23.24
C ILE A 101 21.20 -29.14 -23.11
N PRO A 102 20.42 -28.51 -22.23
CA PRO A 102 19.00 -28.80 -22.08
C PRO A 102 18.25 -28.57 -23.39
N LYS A 103 17.48 -29.57 -23.83
CA LYS A 103 16.51 -29.43 -24.92
C LYS A 103 15.18 -28.98 -24.33
N TYR A 104 14.90 -27.68 -24.35
CA TYR A 104 13.69 -27.10 -23.76
C TYR A 104 12.37 -27.61 -24.37
N ILE A 105 12.41 -28.12 -25.61
CA ILE A 105 11.27 -28.77 -26.28
C ILE A 105 10.83 -30.05 -25.55
N VAL A 106 11.75 -30.71 -24.84
CA VAL A 106 11.49 -31.96 -24.09
C VAL A 106 11.12 -31.67 -22.63
N LYS A 107 10.89 -30.40 -22.27
CA LYS A 107 10.44 -30.04 -20.93
C LYS A 107 9.02 -30.58 -20.72
N LYS A 108 8.73 -31.11 -19.52
CA LYS A 108 7.41 -31.68 -19.17
C LYS A 108 6.28 -30.68 -19.36
N ASP A 109 6.52 -29.43 -18.98
CA ASP A 109 5.53 -28.34 -19.05
C ASP A 109 5.63 -27.55 -20.37
N TYR A 110 6.23 -28.14 -21.41
CA TYR A 110 6.37 -27.48 -22.71
C TYR A 110 5.01 -27.35 -23.39
N GLY A 111 4.64 -26.12 -23.75
CA GLY A 111 3.31 -25.81 -24.30
C GLY A 111 2.23 -25.56 -23.24
N GLU A 112 2.51 -25.83 -21.96
CA GLU A 112 1.61 -25.48 -20.86
C GLU A 112 1.76 -24.00 -20.48
N ILE A 113 0.65 -23.37 -20.10
CA ILE A 113 0.66 -21.99 -19.61
C ILE A 113 1.21 -22.01 -18.18
N PRO A 114 2.30 -21.25 -17.89
CA PRO A 114 2.82 -21.15 -16.53
C PRO A 114 1.75 -20.74 -15.51
N LYS A 115 1.75 -21.40 -14.34
CA LYS A 115 0.77 -21.19 -13.26
C LYS A 115 0.58 -19.72 -12.87
N TYR A 116 1.66 -18.94 -12.85
CA TYR A 116 1.59 -17.52 -12.48
C TYR A 116 0.78 -16.67 -13.49
N LEU A 117 0.75 -17.06 -14.77
CA LEU A 117 -0.07 -16.37 -15.79
C LEU A 117 -1.55 -16.70 -15.63
N GLN A 118 -1.88 -17.94 -15.24
CA GLN A 118 -3.24 -18.34 -14.90
C GLN A 118 -3.73 -17.55 -13.68
N GLN A 119 -2.95 -17.53 -12.61
CA GLN A 119 -3.25 -16.78 -11.38
C GLN A 119 -3.45 -15.28 -11.66
N ARG A 120 -2.62 -14.69 -12.51
CA ARG A 120 -2.77 -13.27 -12.89
C ARG A 120 -4.09 -13.02 -13.63
N ARG A 121 -4.44 -13.88 -14.57
CA ARG A 121 -5.70 -13.79 -15.32
C ARG A 121 -6.90 -13.95 -14.40
N GLU A 122 -6.87 -14.93 -13.51
CA GLU A 122 -7.92 -15.18 -12.51
C GLU A 122 -8.09 -13.98 -11.58
N ALA A 123 -7.00 -13.39 -11.09
CA ALA A 123 -7.07 -12.18 -10.27
C ALA A 123 -7.70 -11.00 -11.03
N GLU A 124 -7.34 -10.81 -12.31
CA GLU A 124 -7.94 -9.78 -13.16
C GLU A 124 -9.43 -10.04 -13.42
N GLN A 125 -9.84 -11.31 -13.57
CA GLN A 125 -11.26 -11.70 -13.69
C GLN A 125 -12.02 -11.45 -12.39
N GLN A 126 -11.47 -11.85 -11.24
CA GLN A 126 -12.08 -11.59 -9.93
C GLN A 126 -12.30 -10.10 -9.69
N VAL A 127 -11.32 -9.26 -10.01
CA VAL A 127 -11.47 -7.79 -9.89
C VAL A 127 -12.62 -7.28 -10.77
N ARG A 128 -12.77 -7.79 -12.00
CA ARG A 128 -13.87 -7.41 -12.89
C ARG A 128 -15.22 -7.89 -12.37
N ASP A 129 -15.30 -9.14 -11.95
CA ASP A 129 -16.53 -9.74 -11.42
C ASP A 129 -16.97 -9.04 -10.13
N ASP A 130 -16.02 -8.67 -9.26
CA ASP A 130 -16.30 -7.93 -8.02
C ASP A 130 -16.76 -6.48 -8.30
N GLN A 131 -16.19 -5.83 -9.32
CA GLN A 131 -16.69 -4.56 -9.82
C GLN A 131 -18.12 -4.69 -10.35
N GLU A 132 -18.39 -5.69 -11.19
CA GLU A 132 -19.71 -5.93 -11.76
C GLU A 132 -20.75 -6.24 -10.66
N LYS A 133 -20.39 -7.04 -9.65
CA LYS A 133 -21.24 -7.29 -8.47
C LYS A 133 -21.52 -6.00 -7.71
N LEU A 134 -20.53 -5.14 -7.50
CA LEU A 134 -20.71 -3.87 -6.83
C LEU A 134 -21.61 -2.93 -7.63
N GLU A 135 -21.50 -2.92 -8.96
CA GLU A 135 -22.40 -2.16 -9.84
C GLU A 135 -23.82 -2.69 -9.80
N LYS A 136 -24.01 -4.01 -9.88
CA LYS A 136 -25.32 -4.65 -9.71
C LYS A 136 -25.92 -4.33 -8.35
N LEU A 137 -25.13 -4.36 -7.28
CA LEU A 137 -25.56 -3.97 -5.94
C LEU A 137 -26.02 -2.51 -5.91
N LYS A 138 -25.22 -1.60 -6.46
CA LYS A 138 -25.56 -0.17 -6.55
C LYS A 138 -26.83 0.09 -7.35
N GLN A 139 -27.05 -0.66 -8.42
CA GLN A 139 -28.27 -0.58 -9.24
C GLN A 139 -29.50 -1.13 -8.50
N ALA A 140 -29.32 -2.17 -7.68
CA ALA A 140 -30.38 -2.76 -6.88
C ALA A 140 -30.76 -1.92 -5.64
N THR A 141 -29.89 -1.01 -5.20
CA THR A 141 -30.14 -0.13 -4.06
C THR A 141 -30.59 1.26 -4.50
N ARG A 142 -31.59 1.84 -3.81
CA ARG A 142 -31.99 3.23 -4.01
C ARG A 142 -30.96 4.16 -3.35
N GLN A 143 -30.52 5.19 -4.08
CA GLN A 143 -29.71 6.27 -3.52
C GLN A 143 -30.63 7.33 -2.90
N VAL A 144 -30.33 7.75 -1.68
CA VAL A 144 -31.01 8.87 -1.03
C VAL A 144 -30.61 10.16 -1.74
N SER A 145 -31.58 10.95 -2.18
CA SER A 145 -31.30 12.23 -2.81
C SER A 145 -30.73 13.23 -1.79
N GLU A 146 -30.00 14.25 -2.27
CA GLU A 146 -29.44 15.26 -1.37
C GLU A 146 -30.55 16.04 -0.63
N GLU A 147 -31.72 16.20 -1.26
CA GLU A 147 -32.89 16.86 -0.68
C GLU A 147 -33.49 16.03 0.46
N GLU A 148 -33.72 14.74 0.25
CA GLU A 148 -34.21 13.81 1.27
C GLU A 148 -33.25 13.77 2.48
N ARG A 149 -31.94 13.73 2.20
CA ARG A 149 -30.89 13.78 3.24
C ARG A 149 -30.93 15.09 4.02
N ASN A 150 -31.07 16.23 3.34
CA ASN A 150 -31.11 17.54 3.99
C ASN A 150 -32.37 17.71 4.84
N ALA A 151 -33.53 17.25 4.36
CA ALA A 151 -34.77 17.24 5.12
C ALA A 151 -34.65 16.37 6.38
N ALA A 152 -34.06 15.18 6.27
CA ALA A 152 -33.79 14.32 7.42
C ALA A 152 -32.82 14.96 8.43
N LEU A 153 -31.75 15.59 7.95
CA LEU A 153 -30.80 16.34 8.79
C LEU A 153 -31.46 17.50 9.52
N GLU A 154 -32.32 18.26 8.84
CA GLU A 154 -33.07 19.35 9.43
C GLU A 154 -34.01 18.83 10.54
N GLY A 155 -34.71 17.73 10.28
CA GLY A 155 -35.56 17.06 11.27
C GLY A 155 -34.79 16.61 12.51
N LEU A 156 -33.63 15.98 12.32
CA LEU A 156 -32.75 15.56 13.42
C LEU A 156 -32.22 16.75 14.22
N LYS A 157 -31.81 17.83 13.54
CA LYS A 157 -31.34 19.06 14.20
C LYS A 157 -32.44 19.74 15.01
N LYS A 158 -33.66 19.84 14.46
CA LYS A 158 -34.84 20.35 15.18
C LYS A 158 -35.10 19.55 16.46
N LYS A 159 -35.13 18.22 16.36
CA LYS A 159 -35.34 17.35 17.53
C LYS A 159 -34.19 17.45 18.54
N TRP A 160 -32.96 17.58 18.08
CA TRP A 160 -31.81 17.83 18.95
C TRP A 160 -31.96 19.15 19.71
N HIS A 161 -32.38 20.23 19.05
CA HIS A 161 -32.62 21.51 19.70
C HIS A 161 -33.73 21.45 20.75
N GLU A 162 -34.80 20.69 20.50
CA GLU A 162 -35.89 20.48 21.44
C GLU A 162 -35.41 19.76 22.71
N VAL A 163 -34.78 18.59 22.56
CA VAL A 163 -34.25 17.81 23.69
C VAL A 163 -33.16 18.60 24.42
N HIS A 164 -32.31 19.31 23.70
CA HIS A 164 -31.25 20.12 24.29
C HIS A 164 -31.82 21.31 25.08
N ARG A 165 -32.89 21.95 24.60
CA ARG A 165 -33.58 23.02 25.33
C ARG A 165 -34.17 22.49 26.65
N GLU A 166 -34.79 21.32 26.63
CA GLU A 166 -35.29 20.68 27.86
C GLU A 166 -34.16 20.33 28.82
N TYR A 167 -33.05 19.80 28.30
CA TYR A 167 -31.86 19.47 29.07
C TYR A 167 -31.24 20.71 29.72
N GLN A 168 -31.14 21.83 28.98
CA GLN A 168 -30.65 23.10 29.52
C GLN A 168 -31.57 23.68 30.60
N GLY A 169 -32.87 23.39 30.55
CA GLY A 169 -33.85 23.79 31.56
C GLY A 169 -33.83 22.94 32.84
N LEU A 170 -32.94 21.94 32.95
CA LEU A 170 -32.86 21.10 34.14
C LEU A 170 -32.32 21.90 35.34
N PRO A 171 -32.86 21.66 36.56
CA PRO A 171 -32.32 22.24 37.78
C PRO A 171 -30.85 21.84 37.99
N PHE A 172 -30.03 22.78 38.50
CA PHE A 172 -28.61 22.55 38.76
C PHE A 172 -28.36 21.40 39.75
N ILE A 173 -29.25 21.22 40.74
CA ILE A 173 -29.12 20.17 41.75
C ILE A 173 -30.22 19.13 41.57
N LEU A 174 -29.80 17.90 41.30
CA LEU A 174 -30.68 16.74 41.09
C LEU A 174 -30.57 15.81 42.32
N TYR A 175 -31.57 15.91 43.19
CA TYR A 175 -31.57 15.18 44.46
C TYR A 175 -32.25 13.81 44.34
N THR A 176 -33.27 13.69 43.50
CA THR A 176 -34.03 12.45 43.38
C THR A 176 -33.44 11.52 42.31
N PRO A 177 -33.47 10.20 42.49
CA PRO A 177 -33.01 9.26 41.47
C PRO A 177 -33.81 9.38 40.16
N SER A 178 -35.10 9.75 40.23
CA SER A 178 -35.93 10.03 39.05
C SER A 178 -35.44 11.25 38.25
N GLN A 179 -35.05 12.34 38.93
CA GLN A 179 -34.45 13.51 38.28
C GLN A 179 -33.14 13.16 37.58
N LYS A 180 -32.29 12.35 38.23
CA LYS A 180 -31.04 11.86 37.63
C LYS A 180 -31.31 10.95 36.42
N GLY A 181 -32.29 10.05 36.53
CA GLY A 181 -32.70 9.18 35.42
C GLY A 181 -33.20 9.96 34.21
N ARG A 182 -34.04 11.00 34.42
CA ARG A 182 -34.49 11.90 33.35
C ARG A 182 -33.32 12.58 32.64
N LYS A 183 -32.32 13.07 33.40
CA LYS A 183 -31.10 13.66 32.84
C LYS A 183 -30.35 12.65 31.97
N VAL A 184 -30.09 11.46 32.48
CA VAL A 184 -29.37 10.40 31.76
C VAL A 184 -30.11 10.03 30.47
N HIS A 185 -31.43 9.89 30.52
CA HIS A 185 -32.24 9.60 29.34
C HIS A 185 -32.12 10.70 28.27
N MET A 186 -32.16 11.98 28.67
CA MET A 186 -31.93 13.09 27.74
C MET A 186 -30.51 13.07 27.15
N GLU A 187 -29.50 12.74 27.96
CA GLU A 187 -28.11 12.58 27.48
C GLU A 187 -28.00 11.45 26.45
N GLU A 188 -28.61 10.29 26.71
CA GLU A 188 -28.68 9.17 25.77
C GLU A 188 -29.30 9.61 24.44
N GLN A 189 -30.48 10.26 24.48
CA GLN A 189 -31.14 10.79 23.30
C GLN A 189 -30.25 11.78 22.52
N LEU A 190 -29.57 12.70 23.21
CA LEU A 190 -28.65 13.64 22.57
C LEU A 190 -27.49 12.91 21.89
N THR A 191 -26.90 11.89 22.54
CA THR A 191 -25.82 11.11 21.92
C THR A 191 -26.29 10.30 20.72
N GLU A 192 -27.51 9.77 20.74
CA GLU A 192 -28.11 9.06 19.59
C GLU A 192 -28.33 10.01 18.42
N LEU A 193 -28.95 11.17 18.67
CA LEU A 193 -29.16 12.20 17.65
C LEU A 193 -27.83 12.68 17.06
N GLU A 194 -26.81 12.90 17.90
CA GLU A 194 -25.47 13.24 17.42
C GLU A 194 -24.86 12.14 16.55
N LYS A 195 -25.00 10.86 16.91
CA LYS A 195 -24.53 9.74 16.09
C LYS A 195 -25.20 9.75 14.72
N HIS A 196 -26.52 9.94 14.67
CA HIS A 196 -27.28 10.00 13.43
C HIS A 196 -26.90 11.20 12.56
N ILE A 197 -26.77 12.39 13.16
CA ILE A 197 -26.32 13.61 12.44
C ILE A 197 -24.91 13.37 11.88
N ARG A 198 -23.97 12.84 12.68
CA ARG A 198 -22.60 12.55 12.23
C ARG A 198 -22.57 11.54 11.08
N LEU A 199 -23.41 10.51 11.13
CA LEU A 199 -23.49 9.50 10.06
C LEU A 199 -23.95 10.17 8.76
N LEU A 200 -25.03 10.95 8.82
CA LEU A 200 -25.54 11.65 7.65
C LEU A 200 -24.59 12.75 7.16
N GLU A 201 -23.86 13.46 8.02
CA GLU A 201 -22.91 14.51 7.60
C GLU A 201 -21.62 13.91 7.00
N LYS A 202 -21.10 12.82 7.58
CA LYS A 202 -19.86 12.17 7.15
C LYS A 202 -19.97 11.52 5.77
N PHE A 203 -21.11 10.88 5.48
CA PHE A 203 -21.31 10.14 4.23
C PHE A 203 -22.14 10.95 3.24
N LYS A 204 -21.55 11.31 2.09
CA LYS A 204 -22.25 12.04 1.01
C LYS A 204 -23.29 11.19 0.30
N THR A 205 -22.98 9.92 0.07
CA THR A 205 -23.83 8.97 -0.66
C THR A 205 -24.29 7.87 0.29
N ILE A 206 -25.60 7.70 0.41
CA ILE A 206 -26.23 6.72 1.29
C ILE A 206 -27.16 5.87 0.42
N TYR A 207 -27.04 4.56 0.55
CA TYR A 207 -27.84 3.57 -0.16
C TYR A 207 -28.85 2.96 0.82
N ILE A 208 -30.12 2.96 0.45
CA ILE A 208 -31.20 2.32 1.22
C ILE A 208 -31.74 1.16 0.38
N SER A 209 -31.94 0.02 1.03
CA SER A 209 -32.70 -1.08 0.46
C SER A 209 -34.20 -0.81 0.68
N ASP A 210 -34.97 -0.63 -0.39
CA ASP A 210 -36.41 -0.37 -0.33
C ASP A 210 -37.25 -1.53 0.25
N ALA A 211 -36.61 -2.63 0.65
CA ALA A 211 -37.26 -3.82 1.20
C ALA A 211 -38.02 -3.57 2.52
N ASP A 212 -37.70 -2.49 3.26
CA ASP A 212 -38.32 -2.14 4.54
C ASP A 212 -39.20 -0.88 4.48
N ALA A 213 -39.38 -0.26 3.31
CA ALA A 213 -40.22 0.95 3.16
C ALA A 213 -41.75 0.67 3.20
N GLY A 214 -42.15 -0.48 3.77
CA GLY A 214 -43.50 -1.03 3.75
C GLY A 214 -44.23 -1.08 5.11
N GLY A 215 -43.84 -0.27 6.10
CA GLY A 215 -44.61 -0.13 7.35
C GLY A 215 -44.42 1.27 7.91
N SER A 216 -45.44 2.09 8.14
CA SER A 216 -46.90 1.97 8.13
C SER A 216 -47.48 3.40 7.97
N PRO A 217 -48.80 3.54 7.72
CA PRO A 217 -49.47 4.83 7.42
C PRO A 217 -49.44 5.87 8.55
#